data_AF-A0A8T4Y669-F1
#
_entry.id   AF-A0A8T4Y669-F1
#
_cell.length_a   1.000
_cell.length_b   1.000
_cell.length_c   1.000
_cell.angle_alpha   90.00
_cell.angle_beta   90.00
_cell.angle_gamma   90.00
#
_symmetry.space_group_name_H-M   'P 1'
#
loop_
_entity.id
_entity.type
_entity.pdbx_description
1 polymer ?
#
loop_
_entity_poly.entity_id
_entity_poly.type
_entity_poly.pdbx_seq_one_letter_code
_entity_poly.pdbx_strand_id
1 'polypeptide(L)'
;MPEDENIVDYSSIFQEKEIDDNKTKEVGEKLSGLLRVITEDARQLSEYLSAESNIVSQICGYLSKIMTELDLSVTLPQKAIPELDKAKEMILNNQCHLIVVQKDGKVESKSLEKYPPETILMVVWALIPKLREEVSLFMKRVSVRLSFLEMVNEELKNIQRPFENHEEKPIGDFQEDKVKKVLIPQQ
;
A
#
# COMPACT_ATOMS: atom_id res chain seq x y z
N MET A 1 0.22 21.83 -36.44
CA MET A 1 -0.61 21.27 -37.54
C MET A 1 0.28 20.25 -38.23
N PRO A 2 -0.09 18.97 -38.28
CA PRO A 2 0.60 18.06 -39.18
C PRO A 2 0.32 18.56 -40.60
N GLU A 3 1.38 18.71 -41.39
CA GLU A 3 1.31 19.00 -42.82
C GLU A 3 0.43 17.94 -43.49
N ASP A 4 -0.38 18.36 -44.47
CA ASP A 4 -1.27 17.49 -45.24
C ASP A 4 -0.57 16.16 -45.56
N GLU A 5 -1.02 15.08 -44.93
CA GLU A 5 -0.67 13.72 -45.34
C GLU A 5 -1.15 13.60 -46.79
N ASN A 6 -0.21 13.67 -47.74
CA ASN A 6 -0.45 13.32 -49.13
C ASN A 6 -0.92 11.86 -49.15
N ILE A 7 -2.24 11.66 -49.04
CA ILE A 7 -2.89 10.36 -49.15
C ILE A 7 -2.55 9.87 -50.56
N VAL A 8 -1.59 8.96 -50.65
CA VAL A 8 -1.18 8.39 -51.92
C VAL A 8 -2.32 7.54 -52.43
N ASP A 9 -2.90 7.90 -53.59
CA ASP A 9 -3.95 7.12 -54.24
C ASP A 9 -3.38 5.80 -54.80
N TYR A 10 -3.25 4.82 -53.90
CA TYR A 10 -2.78 3.48 -54.19
C TYR A 10 -3.73 2.70 -55.12
N SER A 11 -5.00 3.13 -55.24
CA SER A 11 -5.99 2.47 -56.09
C SER A 11 -5.65 2.65 -57.57
N SER A 12 -4.97 3.74 -57.93
CA SER A 12 -4.52 4.02 -59.29
C SER A 12 -3.51 3.01 -59.84
N ILE A 13 -2.72 2.34 -58.98
CA ILE A 13 -1.76 1.28 -59.39
C ILE A 13 -2.48 0.09 -60.05
N PHE A 14 -3.71 -0.20 -59.61
CA PHE A 14 -4.48 -1.36 -60.07
C PHE A 14 -5.47 -1.03 -61.20
N GLN A 15 -5.53 0.22 -61.65
CA GLN A 15 -6.47 0.70 -62.68
C GLN A 15 -5.80 0.90 -64.05
N GLU A 16 -4.46 0.93 -64.11
CA GLU A 16 -3.69 1.10 -65.33
C GLU A 16 -3.50 -0.24 -66.09
N LYS A 17 -3.46 -0.22 -67.43
CA LYS A 17 -3.31 -1.44 -68.27
C LYS A 17 -1.92 -2.07 -68.16
N GLU A 18 -0.93 -1.29 -67.77
CA GLU A 18 0.43 -1.70 -67.44
C GLU A 18 0.75 -1.18 -66.03
N ILE A 19 1.44 -1.96 -65.22
CA ILE A 19 1.82 -1.59 -63.85
C ILE A 19 3.07 -0.70 -63.91
N ASP A 20 3.01 0.50 -63.33
CA ASP A 20 4.19 1.35 -63.13
C ASP A 20 5.01 0.83 -61.95
N ASP A 21 6.13 0.18 -62.24
CA ASP A 21 7.06 -0.37 -61.26
C ASP A 21 7.65 0.69 -60.31
N ASN A 22 7.88 1.93 -60.80
CA ASN A 22 8.44 3.00 -59.97
C ASN A 22 7.40 3.51 -58.97
N LYS A 23 6.17 3.71 -59.42
CA LYS A 23 5.04 4.12 -58.58
C LYS A 23 4.68 3.05 -57.55
N THR A 24 4.73 1.77 -57.97
CA THR A 24 4.54 0.62 -57.07
C THR A 24 5.63 0.56 -56.01
N LYS A 25 6.89 0.78 -56.39
CA LYS A 25 8.02 0.82 -55.46
C LYS A 25 7.92 1.99 -54.47
N GLU A 26 7.58 3.19 -54.94
CA GLU A 26 7.42 4.37 -54.08
C GLU A 26 6.31 4.16 -53.02
N VAL A 27 5.16 3.63 -53.43
CA VAL A 27 4.06 3.30 -52.50
C VAL A 27 4.48 2.21 -51.52
N GLY A 28 5.18 1.17 -52.01
CA GLY A 28 5.70 0.09 -51.17
C GLY A 28 6.70 0.58 -50.12
N GLU A 29 7.62 1.47 -50.50
CA GLU A 29 8.62 2.06 -49.60
C GLU A 29 7.97 2.97 -48.55
N LYS A 30 6.99 3.80 -48.94
CA LYS A 30 6.22 4.64 -48.01
C LYS A 30 5.43 3.81 -47.00
N LEU A 31 4.68 2.81 -47.47
CA LEU A 31 3.92 1.91 -46.61
C LEU A 31 4.83 1.12 -45.66
N SER A 32 5.94 0.58 -46.18
CA SER A 32 6.95 -0.14 -45.39
C SER A 32 7.56 0.75 -44.31
N GLY A 33 7.87 2.00 -44.64
CA GLY A 33 8.37 3.00 -43.69
C GLY A 33 7.39 3.24 -42.54
N LEU A 34 6.12 3.50 -42.84
CA LEU A 34 5.07 3.71 -41.83
C LEU A 34 4.88 2.47 -40.94
N LEU A 35 4.79 1.28 -41.53
CA LEU A 35 4.65 0.03 -40.78
C LEU A 35 5.84 -0.23 -39.87
N ARG A 36 7.06 0.14 -40.30
CA ARG A 36 8.26 0.01 -39.47
C ARG A 36 8.23 0.95 -38.27
N VAL A 37 7.80 2.20 -38.45
CA VAL A 37 7.63 3.17 -37.35
C VAL A 37 6.59 2.65 -36.35
N ILE A 38 5.42 2.24 -36.84
CA ILE A 38 4.34 1.68 -36.00
C ILE A 38 4.84 0.46 -35.22
N THR A 39 5.63 -0.41 -35.85
CA THR A 39 6.16 -1.62 -35.20
C THR A 39 7.12 -1.26 -34.06
N GLU A 40 7.99 -0.27 -34.26
CA GLU A 40 8.91 0.19 -33.21
C GLU A 40 8.17 0.90 -32.08
N ASP A 41 7.22 1.78 -32.40
CA ASP A 41 6.40 2.48 -31.40
C ASP A 41 5.57 1.48 -30.58
N ALA A 42 4.98 0.47 -31.23
CA ALA A 42 4.25 -0.59 -30.54
C ALA A 42 5.15 -1.43 -29.61
N ARG A 43 6.40 -1.68 -30.03
CA ARG A 43 7.41 -2.36 -29.20
C ARG A 43 7.71 -1.53 -27.95
N GLN A 44 8.00 -0.23 -28.11
CA GLN A 44 8.28 0.67 -26.98
C GLN A 44 7.06 0.80 -26.04
N LEU A 45 5.86 0.95 -26.61
CA LEU A 45 4.63 0.98 -25.83
C LEU A 45 4.45 -0.28 -24.97
N SER A 46 4.73 -1.46 -25.53
CA SER A 46 4.64 -2.71 -24.77
C SER A 46 5.59 -2.75 -23.56
N GLU A 47 6.79 -2.17 -23.70
CA GLU A 47 7.75 -2.04 -22.59
C GLU A 47 7.23 -1.09 -21.51
N TYR A 48 6.67 0.07 -21.90
CA TYR A 48 6.07 1.00 -20.96
C TYR A 48 4.89 0.40 -20.20
N LEU A 49 3.98 -0.29 -20.88
CA LEU A 49 2.82 -0.93 -20.25
C LEU A 49 3.25 -2.04 -19.26
N SER A 50 4.27 -2.81 -19.62
CA SER A 50 4.84 -3.83 -18.72
C SER A 50 5.48 -3.19 -17.47
N ALA A 51 6.27 -2.14 -17.67
CA ALA A 51 6.88 -1.39 -16.57
C ALA A 51 5.82 -0.75 -15.65
N GLU A 52 4.80 -0.12 -16.22
CA GLU A 52 3.70 0.50 -15.48
C GLU A 52 2.94 -0.54 -14.64
N SER A 53 2.59 -1.69 -15.23
CA SER A 53 1.92 -2.77 -14.51
C SER A 53 2.74 -3.28 -13.32
N ASN A 54 4.07 -3.41 -13.47
CA ASN A 54 4.95 -3.83 -12.39
C ASN A 54 4.99 -2.78 -11.27
N ILE A 55 5.08 -1.49 -11.61
CA ILE A 55 5.06 -0.40 -10.62
C ILE A 55 3.72 -0.33 -9.89
N VAL A 56 2.61 -0.49 -10.60
CA VAL A 56 1.26 -0.58 -10.01
C VAL A 56 1.18 -1.69 -8.97
N SER A 57 1.68 -2.88 -9.29
CA SER A 57 1.69 -4.02 -8.37
C SER A 57 2.50 -3.71 -7.11
N GLN A 58 3.68 -3.11 -7.27
CA GLN A 58 4.51 -2.70 -6.15
C GLN A 58 3.85 -1.65 -5.27
N ILE A 59 3.28 -0.60 -5.86
CA ILE A 59 2.55 0.45 -5.13
C ILE A 59 1.42 -0.17 -4.30
N CYS A 60 0.59 -1.01 -4.92
CA CYS A 60 -0.52 -1.68 -4.23
C CYS A 60 -0.02 -2.58 -3.09
N GLY A 61 1.10 -3.29 -3.30
CA GLY A 61 1.74 -4.11 -2.28
C GLY A 61 2.28 -3.29 -1.10
N TYR A 62 2.90 -2.15 -1.35
CA TYR A 62 3.36 -1.24 -0.28
C TYR A 62 2.19 -0.66 0.50
N LEU A 63 1.15 -0.19 -0.20
CA LEU A 63 -0.06 0.35 0.44
C LEU A 63 -0.75 -0.70 1.30
N SER A 64 -0.94 -1.92 0.78
CA SER A 64 -1.57 -3.00 1.54
C SER A 64 -0.84 -3.27 2.86
N LYS A 65 0.51 -3.34 2.84
CA LYS A 65 1.32 -3.50 4.05
C LYS A 65 1.11 -2.33 5.02
N ILE A 66 1.25 -1.10 4.55
CA ILE A 66 1.09 0.11 5.39
C ILE A 66 -0.30 0.15 6.02
N MET A 67 -1.34 -0.09 5.23
CA MET A 67 -2.73 -0.04 5.70
C MET A 67 -3.05 -1.17 6.68
N THR A 68 -2.49 -2.36 6.48
CA THR A 68 -2.63 -3.49 7.40
C THR A 68 -1.96 -3.20 8.74
N GLU A 69 -0.73 -2.70 8.75
CA GLU A 69 0.00 -2.35 9.97
C GLU A 69 -0.70 -1.25 10.79
N LEU A 70 -1.38 -0.33 10.11
CA LEU A 70 -2.13 0.74 10.75
C LEU A 70 -3.59 0.34 11.08
N ASP A 71 -4.03 -0.84 10.69
CA ASP A 71 -5.44 -1.29 10.66
C ASP A 71 -6.39 -0.21 10.09
N LEU A 72 -5.98 0.36 8.95
CA LEU A 72 -6.57 1.57 8.42
C LEU A 72 -7.58 1.28 7.31
N SER A 73 -8.77 1.85 7.43
CA SER A 73 -9.72 2.00 6.32
C SER A 73 -10.04 3.48 6.10
N VAL A 74 -10.07 3.92 4.85
CA VAL A 74 -10.22 5.34 4.49
C VAL A 74 -11.39 5.51 3.53
N THR A 75 -12.38 6.32 3.93
CA THR A 75 -13.38 6.83 3.00
C THR A 75 -12.73 7.87 2.08
N LEU A 76 -12.78 7.63 0.77
CA LEU A 76 -12.25 8.52 -0.23
C LEU A 76 -13.28 9.58 -0.62
N PRO A 77 -12.87 10.82 -0.95
CA PRO A 77 -13.78 11.83 -1.48
C PRO A 77 -14.44 11.35 -2.78
N GLN A 78 -15.75 11.55 -2.93
CA GLN A 78 -16.48 11.17 -4.16
C GLN A 78 -15.86 11.78 -5.44
N LYS A 79 -15.29 12.99 -5.32
CA LYS A 79 -14.66 13.69 -6.45
C LYS A 79 -13.25 13.18 -6.78
N ALA A 80 -12.69 12.27 -5.98
CA ALA A 80 -11.34 11.77 -6.19
C ALA A 80 -11.23 10.89 -7.44
N ILE A 81 -12.31 10.18 -7.81
CA ILE A 81 -12.31 9.24 -8.94
C ILE A 81 -13.52 9.55 -9.83
N PRO A 82 -13.36 10.34 -10.91
CA PRO A 82 -14.47 10.78 -11.77
C PRO A 82 -15.26 9.61 -12.39
N GLU A 83 -14.61 8.50 -12.69
CA GLU A 83 -15.23 7.30 -13.26
C GLU A 83 -16.24 6.64 -12.31
N LEU A 84 -16.15 6.95 -11.01
CA LEU A 84 -17.00 6.44 -9.94
C LEU A 84 -17.88 7.55 -9.33
N ASP A 85 -18.14 8.64 -10.06
CA ASP A 85 -18.93 9.79 -9.60
C ASP A 85 -20.36 9.44 -9.14
N LYS A 86 -20.93 8.35 -9.67
CA LYS A 86 -22.24 7.82 -9.29
C LYS A 86 -22.21 7.05 -7.97
N ALA A 87 -21.04 6.73 -7.42
CA ALA A 87 -20.90 6.09 -6.13
C ALA A 87 -21.45 6.99 -5.02
N LYS A 88 -22.22 6.39 -4.12
CA LYS A 88 -22.63 7.01 -2.86
C LYS A 88 -21.42 7.12 -1.92
N GLU A 89 -20.57 6.11 -1.88
CA GLU A 89 -19.40 6.08 -1.02
C GLU A 89 -18.30 5.22 -1.63
N MET A 90 -17.05 5.60 -1.37
CA MET A 90 -15.87 4.84 -1.74
C MET A 90 -14.98 4.67 -0.52
N ILE A 91 -14.60 3.43 -0.22
CA ILE A 91 -13.80 3.09 0.95
C ILE A 91 -12.63 2.24 0.49
N LEU A 92 -11.41 2.66 0.77
CA LEU A 92 -10.23 1.81 0.65
C LEU A 92 -10.01 1.12 2.00
N ASN A 93 -10.14 -0.21 2.05
CA ASN A 93 -9.97 -0.96 3.28
C ASN A 93 -8.50 -1.30 3.57
N ASN A 94 -8.23 -1.92 4.74
CA ASN A 94 -6.88 -2.29 5.18
C ASN A 94 -6.18 -3.33 4.28
N GLN A 95 -6.92 -4.06 3.44
CA GLN A 95 -6.41 -5.01 2.45
C GLN A 95 -6.13 -4.36 1.08
N CYS A 96 -6.26 -3.03 0.96
CA CYS A 96 -6.12 -2.31 -0.31
C CYS A 96 -7.19 -2.73 -1.35
N HIS A 97 -8.39 -3.09 -0.89
CA HIS A 97 -9.56 -3.23 -1.74
C HIS A 97 -10.35 -1.93 -1.74
N LEU A 98 -10.71 -1.48 -2.95
CA LEU A 98 -11.65 -0.37 -3.13
C LEU A 98 -13.07 -0.92 -3.08
N ILE A 99 -13.80 -0.52 -2.06
CA ILE A 99 -15.21 -0.80 -1.85
C ILE A 99 -16.00 0.39 -2.38
N VAL A 100 -16.89 0.13 -3.33
CA VAL A 100 -17.74 1.13 -3.96
C VAL A 100 -19.18 0.81 -3.59
N VAL A 101 -19.83 1.73 -2.88
CA VAL A 101 -21.26 1.65 -2.56
C VAL A 101 -22.01 2.53 -3.55
N GLN A 102 -22.89 1.94 -4.35
CA GLN A 102 -23.72 2.65 -5.30
C GLN A 102 -24.96 3.26 -4.64
N LYS A 103 -25.63 4.19 -5.33
CA LYS A 103 -26.83 4.88 -4.81
C LYS A 103 -28.03 3.95 -4.62
N ASP A 104 -28.10 2.87 -5.39
CA ASP A 104 -29.12 1.81 -5.27
C ASP A 104 -28.82 0.81 -4.14
N GLY A 105 -27.70 0.97 -3.44
CA GLY A 105 -27.26 0.08 -2.36
C GLY A 105 -26.40 -1.10 -2.82
N LYS A 106 -26.12 -1.25 -4.12
CA LYS A 106 -25.18 -2.27 -4.61
C LYS A 106 -23.78 -1.98 -4.09
N VAL A 107 -23.11 -3.01 -3.58
CA VAL A 107 -21.73 -2.92 -3.09
C VAL A 107 -20.82 -3.76 -3.97
N GLU A 108 -19.75 -3.14 -4.44
CA GLU A 108 -18.68 -3.82 -5.16
C GLU A 108 -17.39 -3.67 -4.37
N SER A 109 -16.61 -4.75 -4.25
CA SER A 109 -15.31 -4.74 -3.59
C SER A 109 -14.30 -5.42 -4.51
N LYS A 110 -13.24 -4.69 -4.85
CA LYS A 110 -12.21 -5.16 -5.79
C LYS A 110 -10.85 -4.68 -5.31
N SER A 111 -9.83 -5.54 -5.43
CA SER A 111 -8.43 -5.13 -5.23
C SER A 111 -8.11 -3.90 -6.08
N LEU A 112 -7.43 -2.92 -5.47
CA LEU A 112 -7.03 -1.68 -6.12
C LEU A 112 -6.15 -1.94 -7.37
N GLU A 113 -5.32 -2.99 -7.33
CA GLU A 113 -4.44 -3.40 -8.44
C GLU A 113 -5.21 -3.78 -9.71
N LYS A 114 -6.51 -4.09 -9.59
CA LYS A 114 -7.34 -4.42 -10.75
C LYS A 114 -8.01 -3.20 -11.38
N TYR A 115 -7.71 -1.99 -10.93
CA TYR A 115 -8.18 -0.74 -11.53
C TYR A 115 -7.14 -0.17 -12.51
N PRO A 116 -7.54 0.71 -13.44
CA PRO A 116 -6.60 1.40 -14.32
C PRO A 116 -5.54 2.18 -13.51
N PRO A 117 -4.29 2.27 -13.99
CA PRO A 117 -3.22 3.02 -13.34
C PRO A 117 -3.62 4.45 -12.94
N GLU A 118 -4.39 5.14 -13.76
CA GLU A 118 -4.90 6.49 -13.51
C GLU A 118 -5.78 6.53 -12.25
N THR A 119 -6.66 5.54 -12.09
CA THR A 119 -7.50 5.40 -10.90
C THR A 119 -6.65 5.14 -9.66
N ILE A 120 -5.62 4.31 -9.77
CA ILE A 120 -4.70 4.01 -8.66
C ILE A 120 -3.98 5.28 -8.22
N LEU A 121 -3.48 6.08 -9.15
CA LEU A 121 -2.82 7.36 -8.86
C LEU A 121 -3.76 8.34 -8.16
N MET A 122 -5.02 8.42 -8.59
CA MET A 122 -6.03 9.26 -7.94
C MET A 122 -6.33 8.81 -6.50
N VAL A 123 -6.45 7.50 -6.27
CA VAL A 123 -6.62 6.93 -4.93
C VAL A 123 -5.43 7.26 -4.05
N VAL A 124 -4.20 7.04 -4.55
CA VAL A 124 -2.96 7.38 -3.84
C VAL A 124 -2.95 8.86 -3.45
N TRP A 125 -3.24 9.75 -4.40
CA TRP A 125 -3.26 11.19 -4.17
C TRP A 125 -4.22 11.59 -3.04
N ALA A 126 -5.43 10.99 -3.02
CA ALA A 126 -6.41 11.23 -1.96
C ALA A 126 -6.01 10.62 -0.61
N LEU A 127 -5.25 9.51 -0.62
CA LEU A 127 -4.87 8.75 0.55
C LEU A 127 -3.68 9.35 1.33
N ILE A 128 -2.69 9.93 0.63
CA ILE A 128 -1.44 10.41 1.26
C ILE A 128 -1.67 11.36 2.45
N PRO A 129 -2.54 12.39 2.37
CA PRO A 129 -2.79 13.27 3.51
C PRO A 129 -3.32 12.51 4.72
N LYS A 130 -4.21 11.54 4.47
CA LYS A 130 -4.80 10.72 5.54
C LYS A 130 -3.77 9.79 6.17
N LEU A 131 -2.91 9.16 5.37
CA LEU A 131 -1.81 8.35 5.87
C LEU A 131 -0.88 9.14 6.79
N ARG A 132 -0.53 10.38 6.42
CA ARG A 132 0.31 11.25 7.26
C ARG A 132 -0.31 11.47 8.65
N GLU A 133 -1.60 11.75 8.71
CA GLU A 133 -2.33 11.93 9.97
C GLU A 133 -2.33 10.65 10.80
N GLU A 134 -2.66 9.51 10.18
CA GLU A 134 -2.79 8.23 10.87
C GLU A 134 -1.47 7.70 11.40
N VAL A 135 -0.36 7.88 10.65
CA VAL A 135 0.98 7.55 11.15
C VAL A 135 1.33 8.41 12.38
N SER A 136 1.02 9.70 12.36
CA SER A 136 1.26 10.59 13.50
C SER A 136 0.47 10.14 14.74
N LEU A 137 -0.81 9.80 14.56
CA LEU A 137 -1.66 9.30 15.64
C LEU A 137 -1.19 7.93 16.15
N PHE A 138 -0.78 7.04 15.25
CA PHE A 138 -0.26 5.72 15.60
C PHE A 138 1.03 5.84 16.44
N MET A 139 1.97 6.71 16.05
CA MET A 139 3.18 6.97 16.84
C MET A 139 2.85 7.44 18.26
N LYS A 140 1.90 8.37 18.41
CA LYS A 140 1.45 8.84 19.74
C LYS A 140 0.86 7.70 20.58
N ARG A 141 0.01 6.85 19.98
CA ARG A 141 -0.57 5.67 20.66
C ARG A 141 0.52 4.68 21.09
N VAL A 142 1.49 4.39 20.21
CA VAL A 142 2.61 3.49 20.52
C VAL A 142 3.44 4.04 21.68
N SER A 143 3.78 5.33 21.65
CA SER A 143 4.58 5.96 22.70
C SER A 143 3.90 5.85 24.07
N VAL A 144 2.60 6.14 24.16
CA VAL A 144 1.84 6.00 25.40
C VAL A 144 1.83 4.55 25.90
N ARG A 145 1.55 3.58 25.01
CA ARG A 145 1.56 2.16 25.37
C ARG A 145 2.93 1.70 25.86
N LEU A 146 4.01 2.13 25.20
CA LEU A 146 5.37 1.78 25.59
C LEU A 146 5.68 2.27 27.01
N SER A 147 5.36 3.51 27.34
CA SER A 147 5.56 4.04 28.70
C SER A 147 4.77 3.27 29.76
N PHE A 148 3.55 2.85 29.47
CA PHE A 148 2.78 1.98 30.38
C PHE A 148 3.43 0.60 30.53
N LEU A 149 3.89 -0.01 29.44
CA LEU A 149 4.56 -1.31 29.48
C LEU A 149 5.87 -1.26 30.27
N GLU A 150 6.64 -0.19 30.13
CA GLU A 150 7.86 0.06 30.92
C GLU A 150 7.53 0.17 32.41
N MET A 151 6.51 0.96 32.77
CA MET A 151 6.05 1.08 34.16
C MET A 151 5.63 -0.28 34.73
N VAL A 152 4.78 -1.02 34.02
CA VAL A 152 4.32 -2.35 34.46
C VAL A 152 5.49 -3.31 34.61
N ASN A 153 6.45 -3.30 33.68
CA ASN A 153 7.64 -4.14 33.72
C ASN A 153 8.50 -3.85 34.97
N GLU A 154 8.71 -2.59 35.32
CA GLU A 154 9.46 -2.23 36.53
C GLU A 154 8.73 -2.63 37.82
N GLU A 155 7.42 -2.44 37.90
CA GLU A 155 6.63 -2.88 39.06
C GLU A 155 6.64 -4.41 39.20
N LEU A 156 6.50 -5.16 38.10
CA LEU A 156 6.59 -6.62 38.13
C LEU A 156 7.97 -7.11 38.58
N LYS A 157 9.07 -6.47 38.12
CA LYS A 157 10.43 -6.77 38.63
C LYS A 157 10.54 -6.52 40.14
N ASN A 158 9.99 -5.40 40.62
CA ASN A 158 10.02 -5.07 42.05
C ASN A 158 9.21 -6.07 42.89
N ILE A 159 8.08 -6.54 42.37
CA ILE A 159 7.26 -7.59 43.01
C ILE A 159 8.00 -8.94 43.00
N GLN A 160 8.72 -9.28 41.93
CA GLN A 160 9.49 -10.53 41.81
C GLN A 160 10.68 -10.58 42.77
N ARG A 161 11.41 -9.46 42.93
CA ARG A 161 12.70 -9.39 43.65
C ARG A 161 12.70 -10.01 45.07
N PRO A 162 11.67 -9.86 45.93
CA PRO A 162 11.61 -10.55 47.21
C PRO A 162 11.58 -12.09 47.10
N PHE A 163 10.96 -12.63 46.06
CA PHE A 163 10.86 -14.08 45.84
C PHE A 163 12.17 -14.69 45.30
N GLU A 164 13.01 -13.90 44.63
CA GLU A 164 14.35 -14.33 44.17
C GLU A 164 15.32 -14.56 45.34
N ASN A 165 15.14 -13.86 46.46
CA ASN A 165 16.00 -13.97 47.64
C ASN A 165 15.58 -15.10 48.61
N HIS A 166 14.56 -15.88 48.26
CA HIS A 166 14.10 -17.03 49.05
C HIS A 166 14.70 -18.37 48.60
N GLU A 167 15.42 -18.42 47.49
CA GLU A 167 16.34 -19.52 47.18
C GLU A 167 17.69 -19.23 47.88
N GLU A 168 17.88 -19.88 49.02
CA GLU A 168 19.11 -19.96 49.83
C GLU A 168 19.61 -18.69 50.56
N LYS A 169 19.07 -18.48 51.76
CA LYS A 169 19.96 -18.29 52.92
C LYS A 169 19.71 -19.42 53.92
N PRO A 170 20.69 -20.29 54.22
CA PRO A 170 20.56 -21.17 55.36
C PRO A 170 20.40 -20.29 56.60
N ILE A 171 19.38 -20.59 57.40
CA ILE A 171 19.15 -19.99 58.71
C ILE A 171 20.39 -20.35 59.56
N GLY A 172 21.38 -19.47 59.55
CA GLY A 172 22.54 -19.55 60.43
C GLY A 172 22.11 -19.14 61.83
N ASP A 173 22.09 -20.14 62.72
CA ASP A 173 22.07 -20.11 64.17
C ASP A 173 21.17 -19.07 64.87
N PHE A 174 20.01 -19.55 65.31
CA PHE A 174 19.29 -19.00 66.46
C PHE A 174 20.22 -19.09 67.69
N GLN A 175 20.84 -17.99 68.11
CA GLN A 175 21.53 -17.93 69.40
C GLN A 175 20.49 -17.81 70.52
N GLU A 176 20.15 -18.97 71.08
CA GLU A 176 19.23 -19.14 72.20
C GLU A 176 19.93 -18.79 73.53
N ASP A 177 20.36 -17.55 73.73
CA ASP A 177 20.97 -17.14 75.01
C ASP A 177 20.71 -15.66 75.31
N LYS A 178 19.54 -15.36 75.90
CA LYS A 178 19.32 -14.19 76.82
C LYS A 178 17.90 -13.99 77.39
N VAL A 179 17.01 -14.99 77.41
CA VAL A 179 15.62 -14.80 77.95
C VAL A 179 15.31 -15.64 79.19
N LYS A 180 16.30 -15.98 80.03
CA LYS A 180 16.07 -16.67 81.33
C LYS A 180 16.45 -15.87 82.57
N LYS A 181 16.29 -14.54 82.57
CA LYS A 181 16.46 -13.72 83.80
C LYS A 181 15.36 -12.71 84.13
N VAL A 182 14.18 -12.76 83.51
CA VAL A 182 13.11 -11.77 83.79
C VAL A 182 11.85 -12.37 84.44
N LEU A 183 11.74 -13.69 84.63
CA LEU A 183 10.49 -14.28 85.13
C LEU A 183 10.69 -15.29 86.26
N ILE A 184 11.26 -14.87 87.40
CA ILE A 184 10.89 -15.42 88.72
C ILE A 184 11.02 -14.29 89.77
N PRO A 185 9.91 -13.73 90.30
CA PRO A 185 9.96 -12.97 91.54
C PRO A 185 10.23 -13.94 92.70
N GLN A 186 11.20 -13.62 93.55
CA GLN A 186 11.39 -14.28 94.83
C GLN A 186 10.20 -13.96 95.74
N GLN A 187 9.51 -15.00 96.22
CA GLN A 187 8.80 -15.03 97.50
C GLN A 187 8.52 -16.48 97.92
#